data_AF-A0A7C4MJE0-F1
#
_entry.id   AF-A0A7C4MJE0-F1
#
_cell.length_a   1.000
_cell.length_b   1.000
_cell.length_c   1.000
_cell.angle_alpha   90.00
_cell.angle_beta   90.00
_cell.angle_gamma   90.00
#
_symmetry.space_group_name_H-M   'P 1'
#
loop_
_entity.id
_entity.type
_entity.pdbx_description
1 polymer ?
#
loop_
_entity_poly.entity_id
_entity_poly.type
_entity_poly.pdbx_seq_one_letter_code
_entity_poly.pdbx_strand_id
1 'polypeptide(L)'
;MSHLVICLGKNSQEKIYGLLNKFDNIYVISEGIEEIDVKSLRPEQKISLLLMPDMSIKNLSEALFSELKSQLAKDKIIDLDIAVNISSGSGNIHMAIMSAITKLGYGIRLVDIDEKGSIVEL
;
A
#
# COMPACT_ATOMS: atom_id res chain seq x y z
N MET A 1 -3.83 15.29 -0.47
CA MET A 1 -3.92 14.28 -1.55
C MET A 1 -3.76 12.96 -0.84
N SER A 2 -4.76 12.09 -0.79
CA SER A 2 -4.67 10.93 0.11
C SER A 2 -3.77 9.83 -0.49
N HIS A 3 -2.92 9.24 0.36
CA HIS A 3 -1.98 8.18 -0.01
C HIS A 3 -2.32 6.90 0.73
N LEU A 4 -2.34 5.80 -0.03
CA LEU A 4 -2.63 4.47 0.47
C LEU A 4 -1.50 3.51 0.10
N VAL A 5 -0.98 2.80 1.09
CA VAL A 5 -0.11 1.63 0.89
C VAL A 5 -0.92 0.39 1.25
N ILE A 6 -1.10 -0.52 0.30
CA ILE A 6 -1.81 -1.78 0.48
C ILE A 6 -0.83 -2.95 0.39
N CYS A 7 -0.95 -3.88 1.33
CA CYS A 7 -0.38 -5.21 1.23
C CYS A 7 -1.35 -6.15 0.51
N LEU A 8 -0.88 -6.78 -0.55
CA LEU A 8 -1.59 -7.81 -1.29
C LEU A 8 -0.99 -9.18 -1.00
N GLY A 9 -1.84 -10.06 -0.49
CA GLY A 9 -1.62 -11.49 -0.46
C GLY A 9 -2.83 -12.23 -1.05
N LYS A 10 -2.66 -13.54 -1.19
CA LYS A 10 -3.61 -14.41 -1.92
C LYS A 10 -5.06 -14.19 -1.49
N ASN A 11 -5.97 -14.13 -2.47
CA ASN A 11 -7.43 -14.08 -2.30
C ASN A 11 -7.99 -12.87 -1.54
N SER A 12 -7.29 -11.73 -1.51
CA SER A 12 -7.72 -10.57 -0.71
C SER A 12 -8.32 -9.43 -1.53
N GLN A 13 -8.36 -9.56 -2.85
CA GLN A 13 -8.70 -8.51 -3.81
C GLN A 13 -10.08 -7.88 -3.58
N GLU A 14 -11.09 -8.67 -3.24
CA GLU A 14 -12.47 -8.17 -3.03
C GLU A 14 -12.57 -7.17 -1.87
N LYS A 15 -11.81 -7.38 -0.80
CA LYS A 15 -11.85 -6.52 0.39
C LYS A 15 -11.19 -5.16 0.17
N ILE A 16 -10.21 -5.11 -0.73
CA ILE A 16 -9.37 -3.91 -0.94
C ILE A 16 -9.95 -2.97 -1.99
N TYR A 17 -10.78 -3.43 -2.93
CA TYR A 17 -11.41 -2.54 -3.92
C TYR A 17 -12.21 -1.39 -3.29
N GLY A 18 -12.85 -1.65 -2.15
CA GLY A 18 -13.56 -0.61 -1.42
C GLY A 18 -12.62 0.47 -0.88
N LEU A 19 -11.38 0.12 -0.52
CA LEU A 19 -10.35 1.08 -0.14
C LEU A 19 -9.79 1.81 -1.37
N LEU A 20 -9.50 1.10 -2.47
CA LEU A 20 -8.91 1.70 -3.67
C LEU A 20 -9.69 2.95 -4.10
N ASN A 21 -11.02 2.88 -4.16
CA ASN A 21 -11.87 3.99 -4.60
C ASN A 21 -11.91 5.22 -3.68
N LYS A 22 -11.31 5.17 -2.49
CA LYS A 22 -11.30 6.27 -1.52
C LYS A 22 -10.00 7.08 -1.50
N PHE A 23 -8.97 6.62 -2.22
CA PHE A 23 -7.66 7.24 -2.23
C PHE A 23 -7.24 7.66 -3.63
N ASP A 24 -6.36 8.65 -3.73
CA ASP A 24 -5.94 9.22 -5.02
C ASP A 24 -4.64 8.60 -5.52
N ASN A 25 -3.71 8.31 -4.60
CA ASN A 25 -2.43 7.68 -4.92
C ASN A 25 -2.32 6.38 -4.13
N ILE A 26 -2.15 5.28 -4.85
CA ILE A 26 -2.21 3.93 -4.28
C ILE A 26 -0.91 3.21 -4.63
N TYR A 27 -0.21 2.75 -3.60
CA TYR A 27 0.97 1.91 -3.72
C TYR A 27 0.59 0.51 -3.29
N VAL A 28 0.64 -0.43 -4.23
CA VAL A 28 0.24 -1.81 -3.97
C VAL A 28 1.47 -2.68 -3.91
N ILE A 29 1.65 -3.39 -2.80
CA ILE A 29 2.83 -4.21 -2.52
C ILE A 29 2.38 -5.67 -2.49
N SER A 30 2.90 -6.48 -3.41
CA SER A 30 2.48 -7.87 -3.60
C SER A 30 3.65 -8.84 -3.52
N GLU A 31 3.44 -10.01 -2.89
CA GLU A 31 4.40 -11.13 -2.83
C GLU A 31 4.48 -11.95 -4.13
N GLY A 32 3.64 -11.62 -5.12
CA GLY A 32 3.57 -12.34 -6.38
C GLY A 32 2.89 -11.55 -7.48
N ILE A 33 2.65 -12.20 -8.62
CA ILE A 33 1.88 -11.63 -9.72
C ILE A 33 0.41 -11.70 -9.31
N GLU A 34 -0.08 -10.63 -8.71
CA GLU A 34 -1.51 -10.44 -8.45
C GLU A 34 -2.05 -9.44 -9.45
N GLU A 35 -3.10 -9.86 -10.19
CA GLU A 35 -3.82 -8.98 -11.09
C GLU A 35 -4.76 -8.10 -10.26
N ILE A 36 -4.57 -6.79 -10.31
CA ILE A 36 -5.54 -5.83 -9.81
C ILE A 36 -6.48 -5.51 -10.96
N ASP A 37 -7.79 -5.67 -10.76
CA ASP A 37 -8.77 -5.27 -11.76
C ASP A 37 -8.85 -3.74 -11.81
N VAL A 38 -8.03 -3.16 -12.67
CA VAL A 38 -7.98 -1.72 -12.96
C VAL A 38 -9.30 -1.16 -13.49
N LYS A 39 -10.26 -1.99 -13.92
CA LYS A 39 -11.60 -1.51 -14.34
C LYS A 39 -12.44 -0.99 -13.19
N SER A 40 -12.12 -1.37 -11.96
CA SER A 40 -12.82 -0.94 -10.75
C SER A 40 -12.38 0.44 -10.24
N LEU A 41 -11.40 1.06 -10.90
CA LEU A 41 -10.75 2.30 -10.49
C LEU A 41 -11.33 3.54 -11.16
N ARG A 42 -11.19 4.67 -10.48
CA ARG A 42 -11.52 5.99 -11.02
C ARG A 42 -10.42 6.45 -11.99
N PRO A 43 -10.77 7.11 -13.11
CA PRO A 43 -9.80 7.53 -14.14
C PRO A 43 -8.64 8.41 -13.63
N GLU A 44 -8.88 9.20 -12.59
CA GLU A 44 -7.92 10.12 -11.99
C GLU A 44 -6.95 9.46 -10.99
N GLN A 45 -7.14 8.19 -10.66
CA GLN A 45 -6.31 7.48 -9.67
C GLN A 45 -4.97 7.08 -10.24
N LYS A 46 -3.92 7.29 -9.45
CA LYS A 46 -2.58 6.76 -9.73
C LYS A 46 -2.35 5.49 -8.94
N ILE A 47 -2.10 4.39 -9.64
CA ILE A 47 -1.67 3.14 -9.02
C ILE A 47 -0.23 2.83 -9.40
N SER A 48 0.61 2.69 -8.39
CA SER A 48 1.97 2.18 -8.50
C SER A 48 2.02 0.78 -7.91
N LEU A 49 2.21 -0.23 -8.76
CA LEU A 49 2.37 -1.62 -8.33
C LEU A 49 3.85 -1.90 -8.05
N LEU A 50 4.15 -2.22 -6.79
CA LEU A 50 5.45 -2.74 -6.36
C LEU A 50 5.36 -4.25 -6.22
N LEU A 51 5.94 -4.96 -7.18
CA LEU A 51 6.06 -6.42 -7.11
C LEU A 51 7.30 -6.79 -6.29
N MET A 52 7.12 -7.62 -5.27
CA MET A 52 8.19 -8.23 -4.48
C MET A 52 8.22 -9.74 -4.72
N PRO A 53 8.66 -10.19 -5.92
CA PRO A 53 8.62 -11.60 -6.30
C PRO A 53 9.59 -12.48 -5.51
N ASP A 54 10.53 -11.88 -4.77
CA ASP A 54 11.54 -12.60 -4.00
C ASP A 54 11.61 -12.09 -2.56
N MET A 55 11.01 -12.85 -1.64
CA MET A 55 11.09 -12.60 -0.19
C MET A 55 12.45 -13.01 0.42
N SER A 56 13.37 -13.59 -0.35
CA SER A 56 14.73 -13.91 0.10
C SER A 56 15.71 -12.73 -0.01
N ILE A 57 15.23 -11.56 -0.45
CA ILE A 57 15.99 -10.31 -0.38
C ILE A 57 16.36 -10.04 1.07
N LYS A 58 17.64 -10.17 1.37
CA LYS A 58 18.24 -10.04 2.71
C LYS A 58 17.85 -8.74 3.44
N ASN A 59 17.41 -7.71 2.70
CA ASN A 59 16.96 -6.41 3.20
C ASN A 59 15.67 -5.93 2.50
N LEU A 60 14.57 -6.68 2.60
CA LEU A 60 13.26 -6.32 2.03
C LEU A 60 12.82 -4.88 2.37
N SER A 61 13.08 -4.45 3.60
CA SER A 61 12.75 -3.10 4.09
C SER A 61 13.55 -1.99 3.40
N GLU A 62 14.81 -2.21 3.04
CA GLU A 62 15.63 -1.23 2.31
C GLU A 62 15.19 -1.08 0.86
N ALA A 63 14.81 -2.20 0.23
CA ALA A 63 14.25 -2.19 -1.12
C ALA A 63 12.93 -1.40 -1.15
N LEU A 64 12.01 -1.70 -0.22
CA LEU A 64 10.75 -0.96 -0.09
C LEU A 64 10.98 0.50 0.26
N PHE A 65 11.92 0.80 1.17
CA PHE A 65 12.26 2.18 1.50
C PHE A 65 12.70 2.95 0.26
N SER A 66 13.61 2.39 -0.54
CA SER A 66 14.14 3.05 -1.73
C SER A 66 13.06 3.29 -2.77
N GLU A 67 12.20 2.30 -3.01
CA GLU A 67 11.11 2.42 -4.00
C GLU A 67 10.02 3.38 -3.51
N LEU A 68 9.53 3.25 -2.27
CA LEU A 68 8.57 4.18 -1.69
C LEU A 68 9.16 5.59 -1.69
N LYS A 69 10.42 5.80 -1.28
CA LYS A 69 11.06 7.11 -1.35
C LYS A 69 11.01 7.71 -2.76
N SER A 70 11.35 6.92 -3.78
CA SER A 70 11.34 7.34 -5.18
C SER A 70 9.95 7.73 -5.67
N GLN A 71 8.94 6.93 -5.34
CA GLN A 71 7.55 7.17 -5.73
C GLN A 71 6.97 8.40 -5.00
N LEU A 72 7.09 8.41 -3.67
CA LEU A 72 6.57 9.47 -2.81
C LEU A 72 7.26 10.82 -3.09
N ALA A 73 8.56 10.84 -3.44
CA ALA A 73 9.26 12.08 -3.81
C ALA A 73 8.73 12.70 -5.11
N LYS A 74 8.22 11.90 -6.05
CA LYS A 74 7.62 12.41 -7.31
C LYS A 74 6.27 13.08 -7.05
N ASP A 75 5.51 12.58 -6.08
CA ASP A 75 4.17 13.06 -5.79
C ASP A 75 4.13 14.27 -4.84
N LYS A 76 5.29 14.77 -4.37
CA LYS A 76 5.43 15.95 -3.49
C LYS A 76 4.45 15.93 -2.31
N ILE A 77 4.48 14.83 -1.57
CA ILE A 77 3.59 14.60 -0.43
C ILE A 77 3.68 15.76 0.55
N ILE A 78 2.53 16.38 0.79
CA ILE A 78 2.36 17.46 1.77
C ILE A 78 1.76 16.89 3.06
N ASP A 79 1.10 15.72 2.97
CA ASP A 79 0.42 15.07 4.08
C ASP A 79 1.44 14.36 5.00
N LEU A 80 1.29 14.55 6.32
CA LEU A 80 2.21 13.98 7.31
C LEU A 80 1.99 12.48 7.54
N ASP A 81 0.82 11.97 7.18
CA ASP A 81 0.41 10.60 7.46
C ASP A 81 0.07 9.83 6.18
N ILE A 82 0.45 8.55 6.13
CA ILE A 82 0.13 7.61 5.06
C ILE A 82 -0.87 6.58 5.58
N ALA A 83 -1.95 6.34 4.84
CA ALA A 83 -2.86 5.26 5.13
C ALA A 83 -2.23 3.92 4.73
N VAL A 84 -2.26 2.94 5.64
CA VAL A 84 -1.63 1.64 5.43
C VAL A 84 -2.66 0.55 5.73
N ASN A 85 -2.87 -0.33 4.77
CA ASN A 85 -3.70 -1.51 4.93
C ASN A 85 -2.82 -2.76 4.92
N ILE A 86 -2.84 -3.48 6.04
CA ILE A 86 -2.08 -4.73 6.28
C ILE A 86 -3.00 -5.93 6.46
N SER A 87 -4.25 -5.85 5.98
CA SER A 87 -5.25 -6.91 6.16
C SER A 87 -4.92 -8.19 5.36
N SER A 88 -3.95 -8.11 4.46
CA SER A 88 -3.41 -9.23 3.68
C SER A 88 -1.89 -9.16 3.50
N GLY A 89 -1.29 -10.21 2.93
CA GLY A 89 0.16 -10.38 2.79
C GLY A 89 0.81 -11.03 4.02
N SER A 90 2.09 -11.37 3.94
CA SER A 90 2.82 -11.94 5.08
C SER A 90 3.29 -10.88 6.07
N GLY A 91 3.51 -11.31 7.31
CA GLY A 91 4.11 -10.46 8.34
C GLY A 91 5.48 -9.90 7.98
N ASN A 92 6.24 -10.55 7.09
CA ASN A 92 7.52 -10.03 6.61
C ASN A 92 7.32 -8.77 5.77
N ILE A 93 6.34 -8.77 4.87
CA ILE A 93 5.97 -7.58 4.09
C ILE A 93 5.42 -6.48 4.99
N HIS A 94 4.53 -6.83 5.92
CA HIS A 94 3.99 -5.85 6.87
C HIS A 94 5.13 -5.12 7.60
N MET A 95 6.07 -5.88 8.16
CA MET A 95 7.20 -5.31 8.88
C MET A 95 8.10 -4.47 7.97
N ALA A 96 8.32 -4.89 6.74
CA ALA A 96 9.15 -4.17 5.79
C ALA A 96 8.51 -2.83 5.38
N ILE A 97 7.19 -2.79 5.18
CA ILE A 97 6.42 -1.57 4.89
C ILE A 97 6.45 -0.61 6.07
N MET A 98 6.11 -1.10 7.26
CA MET A 98 6.10 -0.28 8.47
C MET A 98 7.50 0.33 8.72
N SER A 99 8.55 -0.47 8.54
CA SER A 99 9.94 0.00 8.65
C SER A 99 10.27 1.07 7.60
N ALA A 100 9.88 0.85 6.34
CA ALA A 100 10.14 1.79 5.25
C ALA A 100 9.43 3.14 5.47
N ILE A 101 8.13 3.12 5.81
CA ILE A 101 7.35 4.34 6.04
C ILE A 101 7.88 5.10 7.25
N THR A 102 8.19 4.40 8.34
CA THR A 102 8.78 5.02 9.55
C THR A 102 10.13 5.68 9.25
N LYS A 103 11.00 5.02 8.46
CA LYS A 103 12.30 5.59 8.04
C LYS A 103 12.15 6.83 7.17
N LEU A 104 11.04 6.96 6.45
CA LEU A 104 10.72 8.16 5.66
C LEU A 104 10.22 9.32 6.51
N GLY A 105 9.87 9.06 7.77
CA GLY A 105 9.38 10.08 8.71
C GLY A 105 7.90 10.40 8.56
N TYR A 106 7.12 9.58 7.86
CA TYR A 106 5.67 9.73 7.78
C TYR A 106 4.99 9.04 8.98
N GLY A 107 3.91 9.64 9.45
CA GLY A 107 2.96 8.98 10.33
C GLY A 107 2.23 7.85 9.60
N ILE A 108 1.75 6.88 10.37
CA ILE A 108 1.06 5.70 9.85
C ILE A 108 -0.37 5.71 10.38
N ARG A 109 -1.32 5.65 9.47
CA ARG A 109 -2.74 5.43 9.76
C ARG A 109 -3.10 4.03 9.31
N LEU A 110 -3.23 3.10 10.24
CA LEU A 110 -3.72 1.76 9.91
C LEU A 110 -5.19 1.86 9.55
N VAL A 111 -5.54 1.40 8.34
CA VAL A 111 -6.90 1.48 7.83
C VAL A 111 -7.37 0.13 7.32
N ASP A 112 -8.66 -0.13 7.47
CA ASP A 112 -9.36 -1.22 6.80
C ASP A 112 -10.75 -0.74 6.34
N ILE A 113 -11.51 -1.65 5.72
CA ILE A 113 -12.90 -1.39 5.35
C ILE A 113 -13.86 -2.27 6.16
N ASP A 114 -14.94 -1.66 6.65
CA ASP A 114 -16.02 -2.40 7.31
C ASP A 114 -17.00 -3.04 6.31
N GLU A 115 -17.92 -3.85 6.82
CA GLU A 115 -18.98 -4.52 6.03
C GLU A 115 -19.91 -3.52 5.31
N LYS A 116 -19.92 -2.24 5.71
CA LYS A 116 -20.74 -1.18 5.13
C LYS A 116 -19.97 -0.37 4.07
N GLY A 117 -18.71 -0.71 3.81
CA GLY A 117 -17.86 0.01 2.85
C GLY A 117 -17.27 1.31 3.38
N SER A 118 -17.23 1.50 4.70
CA SER A 118 -16.64 2.67 5.35
C SER A 118 -15.20 2.39 5.78
N ILE A 119 -14.33 3.39 5.66
CA ILE A 119 -12.96 3.30 6.18
C ILE A 119 -13.02 3.29 7.72
N VAL A 120 -12.35 2.32 8.32
CA VAL A 120 -12.12 2.25 9.76
C VAL A 120 -10.63 2.38 10.04
N GLU A 121 -10.28 3.10 11.10
CA GLU A 121 -8.92 3.14 11.63
C GLU A 121 -8.74 2.05 12.69
N LEU A 122 -7.63 1.31 12.64
CA LEU A 122 -7.33 0.18 13.51
C LEU A 122 -6.50 0.56 14.74
#